data_AF-A0A959MKU3-F1
#
_entry.id   AF-A0A959MKU3-F1
#
_cell.length_a   1.000
_cell.length_b   1.000
_cell.length_c   1.000
_cell.angle_alpha   90.00
_cell.angle_beta   90.00
_cell.angle_gamma   90.00
#
_symmetry.space_group_name_H-M   'P 1'
#
loop_
_entity.id
_entity.type
_entity.pdbx_description
1 polymer ?
#
loop_
_entity_poly.entity_id
_entity_poly.type
_entity_poly.pdbx_seq_one_letter_code
_entity_poly.pdbx_strand_id
1 'polypeptide(L)'
;MNIFEQQANEFRQRHIGPSAGEIKEMLQETKLSSIDELIQQTVPADIRMKDELAIPAAMNENQYLQHIKEISLRNKLFKSY
;
A
#
# COMPACT_ATOMS: atom_id res chain seq x y z
N MET A 1 13.46 1.50 14.55
CA MET A 1 13.24 1.33 13.09
C MET A 1 14.59 1.21 12.43
N ASN A 2 14.82 0.11 11.73
CA ASN A 2 16.02 -0.07 10.91
C ASN A 2 15.82 0.64 9.56
N ILE A 3 16.90 1.13 8.97
CA ILE A 3 16.91 1.80 7.65
C ILE A 3 16.22 0.93 6.58
N PHE A 4 16.40 -0.40 6.64
CA PHE A 4 15.77 -1.32 5.69
C PHE A 4 14.23 -1.32 5.79
N GLU A 5 13.67 -1.21 7.00
CA GLU A 5 12.21 -1.14 7.19
C GLU A 5 11.64 0.20 6.69
N GLN A 6 12.40 1.29 6.85
CA GLN A 6 12.02 2.61 6.35
C GLN A 6 11.97 2.63 4.83
N GLN A 7 12.99 2.07 4.17
CA GLN A 7 13.04 1.98 2.71
C GLN A 7 11.88 1.12 2.15
N ALA A 8 11.56 -0.01 2.81
CA ALA A 8 10.44 -0.85 2.39
C ALA A 8 9.08 -0.14 2.47
N ASN A 9 8.91 0.82 3.39
CA ASN A 9 7.66 1.54 3.61
C ASN A 9 7.58 2.91 2.89
N GLU A 10 8.65 3.34 2.21
CA GLU A 10 8.73 4.67 1.58
C GLU A 10 7.60 4.88 0.55
N PHE A 11 7.32 3.87 -0.29
CA PHE A 11 6.25 3.95 -1.30
C PHE A 11 4.90 4.25 -0.65
N ARG A 12 4.55 3.56 0.44
CA ARG A 12 3.28 3.74 1.14
C ARG A 12 3.11 5.17 1.64
N GLN A 13 4.18 5.77 2.18
CA GLN A 13 4.15 7.14 2.69
C GLN A 13 4.04 8.19 1.57
N ARG A 14 4.57 7.91 0.37
CA ARG A 14 4.42 8.79 -0.80
C ARG A 14 3.10 8.57 -1.54
N HIS A 15 2.50 7.40 -1.41
CA HIS A 15 1.24 7.04 -2.06
C HIS A 15 0.00 7.44 -1.25
N ILE A 16 0.02 7.25 0.07
CA ILE A 16 -1.09 7.61 0.96
C ILE A 16 -0.90 9.06 1.40
N GLY A 17 -1.76 9.95 0.89
CA GLY A 17 -1.65 11.39 1.13
C GLY A 17 -1.78 11.80 2.61
N PRO A 18 -2.86 11.41 3.32
CA PRO A 18 -3.05 11.80 4.72
C PRO A 18 -1.95 11.29 5.64
N SER A 19 -1.30 12.21 6.32
CA SER A 19 -0.37 11.94 7.41
C SER A 19 -1.09 11.38 8.63
N ALA A 20 -0.34 10.84 9.58
CA ALA A 20 -0.91 10.35 10.84
C ALA A 20 -1.67 11.44 11.62
N GLY A 21 -1.25 12.72 11.50
CA GLY A 21 -1.94 13.86 12.11
C GLY A 21 -3.28 14.13 11.44
N GLU A 22 -3.29 14.22 10.11
CA GLU A 22 -4.52 14.43 9.33
C GLU A 22 -5.51 13.28 9.50
N ILE A 23 -5.05 12.03 9.52
CA ILE A 23 -5.89 10.86 9.82
C ILE A 23 -6.57 11.02 11.19
N LYS A 24 -5.83 11.50 12.20
CA LYS A 24 -6.39 11.73 13.53
C LYS A 24 -7.45 12.83 13.53
N GLU A 25 -7.22 13.92 12.81
CA GLU A 25 -8.20 15.01 12.65
C GLU A 25 -9.48 14.52 11.95
N MET A 26 -9.33 13.73 10.87
CA MET A 26 -10.46 13.13 10.15
C MET A 26 -11.27 12.15 11.02
N LEU A 27 -10.59 11.34 11.84
CA LEU A 27 -11.23 10.43 12.79
C LEU A 27 -12.01 11.20 13.88
N GLN A 28 -11.47 12.33 14.35
CA GLN A 28 -12.17 13.19 15.31
C GLN A 28 -13.45 13.79 14.73
N GLU A 29 -13.41 14.27 13.48
CA GLU A 29 -14.59 14.82 12.80
C GLU A 29 -15.70 13.76 12.62
N THR A 30 -15.29 12.52 12.32
CA THR A 30 -16.21 11.38 12.21
C THR A 30 -16.61 10.78 13.56
N LYS A 31 -16.05 11.29 14.67
CA LYS A 31 -16.26 10.82 16.05
C LYS A 31 -15.88 9.35 16.27
N LEU A 32 -14.87 8.88 15.53
CA LEU A 32 -14.33 7.52 15.61
C LEU A 32 -12.95 7.53 16.27
N SER A 33 -12.61 6.43 16.92
CA SER A 33 -11.34 6.27 17.65
C SER A 33 -10.22 5.70 16.79
N SER A 34 -10.54 5.02 15.69
CA SER A 34 -9.58 4.33 14.84
C SER A 34 -10.09 4.06 13.41
N ILE A 35 -9.16 3.76 12.51
CA ILE A 35 -9.48 3.26 11.17
C ILE A 35 -10.20 1.90 11.24
N ASP A 36 -9.83 1.04 12.19
CA ASP A 36 -10.50 -0.25 12.37
C ASP A 36 -11.97 -0.09 12.76
N GLU A 37 -12.27 0.88 13.63
CA GLU A 37 -13.65 1.21 13.99
C GLU A 37 -14.43 1.75 12.78
N LEU A 38 -13.80 2.62 11.97
CA LEU A 38 -14.38 3.11 10.72
C LEU A 38 -14.73 1.96 9.76
N ILE A 39 -13.79 1.03 9.55
CA ILE A 39 -14.03 -0.16 8.73
C ILE A 39 -15.15 -1.01 9.33
N GLN A 40 -15.17 -1.14 10.66
CA GLN A 40 -16.16 -1.93 11.37
C GLN A 40 -17.59 -1.43 11.18
N GLN A 41 -17.79 -0.11 11.19
CA GLN A 41 -19.09 0.51 10.99
C GLN A 41 -19.50 0.61 9.50
N THR A 42 -18.55 0.48 8.57
CA THR A 42 -18.78 0.71 7.14
C THR A 42 -19.02 -0.58 6.34
N VAL A 43 -18.19 -1.61 6.53
CA VAL A 43 -18.23 -2.83 5.70
C VAL A 43 -18.88 -3.96 6.51
N PRO A 44 -19.95 -4.65 6.09
CA PRO A 44 -20.53 -5.75 6.88
C PRO A 44 -19.53 -6.86 7.22
N ALA A 45 -19.52 -7.35 8.46
CA ALA A 45 -18.52 -8.30 8.94
C ALA A 45 -18.50 -9.62 8.15
N ASP A 46 -19.66 -10.10 7.71
CA ASP A 46 -19.82 -11.39 7.04
C ASP A 46 -19.15 -11.47 5.67
N ILE A 47 -18.84 -10.32 5.05
CA ILE A 47 -18.17 -10.24 3.74
C ILE A 47 -16.71 -9.80 3.86
N ARG A 48 -16.19 -9.56 5.07
CA ARG A 48 -14.79 -9.17 5.25
C ARG A 48 -13.88 -10.38 5.13
N MET A 49 -12.71 -10.15 4.56
CA MET A 49 -11.64 -11.14 4.56
C MET A 49 -11.14 -11.37 5.99
N LYS A 50 -10.94 -12.64 6.38
CA LYS A 50 -10.55 -13.03 7.74
C LYS A 50 -9.04 -13.10 7.93
N ASP A 51 -8.33 -13.38 6.84
CA ASP A 51 -6.90 -13.56 6.81
C ASP A 51 -6.24 -12.43 6.01
N GLU A 52 -4.93 -12.24 6.19
CA GLU A 52 -4.16 -11.30 5.40
C GLU A 52 -4.12 -11.70 3.91
N LEU A 53 -3.84 -10.73 3.04
CA LEU A 53 -3.68 -11.01 1.61
C LEU A 53 -2.47 -11.93 1.40
N ALA A 54 -2.68 -13.02 0.67
CA ALA A 54 -1.63 -13.93 0.25
C ALA A 54 -0.82 -13.33 -0.92
N ILE A 55 -0.05 -12.27 -0.63
CA ILE A 55 0.78 -11.54 -1.60
C ILE A 55 2.26 -11.53 -1.17
N PRO A 56 3.21 -11.37 -2.11
CA PRO A 56 4.62 -11.24 -1.77
C PRO A 56 4.91 -10.04 -0.87
N ALA A 57 6.06 -10.07 -0.19
CA ALA A 57 6.54 -8.94 0.59
C ALA A 57 6.67 -7.68 -0.29
N ALA A 58 6.41 -6.52 0.32
CA ALA A 58 6.52 -5.23 -0.36
C ALA A 58 7.95 -5.00 -0.88
N MET A 59 8.05 -4.50 -2.12
CA MET A 59 9.29 -3.96 -2.67
C MET A 59 9.36 -2.46 -2.39
N ASN A 60 10.55 -1.96 -2.08
CA ASN A 60 10.77 -0.52 -2.17
C ASN A 60 10.80 -0.06 -3.63
N GLU A 61 10.71 1.24 -3.87
CA GLU A 61 10.58 1.75 -5.24
C GLU A 61 11.79 1.47 -6.12
N ASN A 62 13.00 1.51 -5.56
CA ASN A 62 14.22 1.19 -6.30
C ASN A 62 14.24 -0.28 -6.73
N GLN A 63 13.90 -1.19 -5.82
CA GLN A 63 13.75 -2.62 -6.09
C GLN A 63 12.70 -2.85 -7.19
N TYR A 64 11.57 -2.16 -7.13
CA TYR A 64 10.53 -2.27 -8.14
C TYR A 64 11.02 -1.83 -9.52
N LEU A 65 11.77 -0.71 -9.62
CA LEU A 65 12.34 -0.25 -10.89
C LEU A 65 13.33 -1.25 -11.49
N GLN A 66 14.18 -1.87 -10.67
CA GLN A 66 15.08 -2.93 -11.11
C GLN A 66 14.30 -4.17 -11.59
N HIS A 67 13.31 -4.60 -10.80
CA HIS A 67 12.47 -5.75 -11.11
C HIS A 67 11.73 -5.59 -12.44
N ILE A 68 11.05 -4.46 -12.64
CA ILE A 68 10.30 -4.23 -13.87
C ILE A 68 11.21 -4.05 -15.08
N LYS A 69 12.42 -3.50 -14.88
CA LYS A 69 13.44 -3.44 -15.93
C LYS A 69 13.84 -4.83 -16.39
N GLU A 70 14.17 -5.74 -15.48
CA GLU A 70 14.51 -7.13 -15.80
C GLU A 70 13.37 -7.85 -16.54
N ILE A 71 12.12 -7.65 -16.13
CA ILE A 71 10.96 -8.20 -16.83
C ILE A 71 10.88 -7.63 -18.25
N SER A 72 11.02 -6.31 -18.41
CA SER A 72 10.90 -5.65 -19.72
C SER A 72 11.94 -6.14 -20.74
N LEU A 73 13.12 -6.58 -20.30
CA LEU A 73 14.16 -7.11 -21.17
C LEU A 73 13.77 -8.44 -21.85
N ARG A 74 12.72 -9.10 -21.37
CA ARG A 74 12.17 -10.31 -21.99
C ARG A 74 11.25 -10.00 -23.17
N ASN A 75 10.86 -8.75 -23.36
CA ASN A 75 10.04 -8.33 -24.50
C ASN A 75 10.85 -8.35 -25.79
N LYS A 76 10.19 -8.68 -26.90
CA LYS A 76 10.78 -8.63 -28.24
C LYS A 76 10.29 -7.38 -28.95
N LEU A 77 11.23 -6.57 -29.45
CA LEU A 77 10.90 -5.37 -30.21
C LEU A 77 10.65 -5.74 -31.68
N PHE A 78 9.40 -5.63 -32.12
CA PHE A 78 9.00 -5.84 -33.52
C PHE A 78 8.59 -4.51 -34.18
N LYS A 79 8.83 -4.40 -35.49
CA LYS A 79 8.11 -3.45 -36.33
C LYS A 79 6.76 -4.08 -36.66
N SER A 80 5.67 -3.47 -36.22
CA SER A 80 4.30 -3.95 -36.47
C SER A 80 3.66 -3.03 -37.52
N TYR A 81 3.08 -3.62 -38.57
CA TYR A 81 2.47 -2.94 -39.72
C TYR A 81 0.99 -3.32 -39.85
#